data_AF-A0A089IJB7-F1
#
_entry.id   AF-A0A089IJB7-F1
#
_cell.length_a   1.000
_cell.length_b   1.000
_cell.length_c   1.000
_cell.angle_alpha   90.00
_cell.angle_beta   90.00
_cell.angle_gamma   90.00
#
_symmetry.space_group_name_H-M   'P 1'
#
loop_
_entity.id
_entity.type
_entity.pdbx_description
1 polymer ?
#
loop_
_entity_poly.entity_id
_entity_poly.type
_entity_poly.pdbx_seq_one_letter_code
_entity_poly.pdbx_strand_id
1 'polypeptide(L)'
;MVMPHPVVVEARQIALNQILVTYDQPADLASATNISNYWIRSNMPNPNDIASVGMGEALTRENTIRADKGMIAAIDNSKMRFVMTFNTNATMGVLYILLPCFVNLEGRSGYTGANWGPFSRNMFIGL
;
A
#
# COMPACT_ATOMS: atom_id res chain seq x y z
N MET A 1 4.15 -24.70 3.43
CA MET A 1 5.26 -23.74 3.69
C MET A 1 4.78 -22.36 3.33
N VAL A 2 5.02 -21.36 4.18
CA VAL A 2 4.75 -19.96 3.84
C VAL A 2 5.87 -19.50 2.88
N MET A 3 5.50 -18.99 1.71
CA MET A 3 6.47 -18.42 0.77
C MET A 3 7.10 -17.17 1.41
N PRO A 4 8.44 -17.04 1.46
CA PRO A 4 9.10 -15.82 1.93
C PRO A 4 8.64 -14.60 1.12
N HIS A 5 8.26 -13.53 1.82
CA HIS A 5 7.76 -12.30 1.22
C HIS A 5 8.08 -11.11 2.13
N PRO A 6 8.21 -9.90 1.57
CA PRO A 6 8.37 -8.69 2.36
C PRO A 6 7.05 -8.35 3.06
N VAL A 7 7.13 -7.86 4.29
CA VAL A 7 5.99 -7.44 5.11
C VAL A 7 6.14 -5.96 5.41
N VAL A 8 5.08 -5.18 5.23
CA VAL A 8 5.08 -3.76 5.61
C VAL A 8 5.25 -3.63 7.11
N VAL A 9 6.25 -2.88 7.51
CA VAL A 9 6.46 -2.50 8.91
C VAL A 9 5.86 -1.14 9.23
N GLU A 10 5.75 -0.26 8.24
CA GLU A 10 5.21 1.09 8.40
C GLU A 10 4.58 1.63 7.11
N ALA A 11 3.40 2.24 7.24
CA ALA A 11 2.82 3.15 6.26
C ALA A 11 2.55 4.48 6.95
N ARG A 12 3.20 5.55 6.48
CA ARG A 12 3.13 6.88 7.10
C ARG A 12 2.81 7.93 6.06
N GLN A 13 1.77 8.72 6.30
CA GLN A 13 1.51 9.90 5.47
C GLN A 13 2.65 10.92 5.65
N ILE A 14 3.23 11.37 4.54
CA ILE A 14 4.35 12.33 4.52
C ILE A 14 3.99 13.66 3.84
N ALA A 15 2.90 13.68 3.08
CA ALA A 15 2.26 14.87 2.54
C ALA A 15 0.75 14.59 2.36
N LEU A 16 -0.04 15.60 2.03
CA LEU A 16 -1.49 15.46 1.87
C LEU A 16 -1.87 14.33 0.89
N ASN A 17 -1.09 14.10 -0.15
CA ASN A 17 -1.30 13.07 -1.16
C ASN A 17 -0.16 12.05 -1.25
N GLN A 18 0.65 11.90 -0.19
CA GLN A 18 1.79 10.99 -0.20
C GLN A 18 1.90 10.10 1.03
N ILE A 19 2.23 8.84 0.80
CA ILE A 19 2.46 7.83 1.83
C ILE A 19 3.84 7.20 1.62
N LEU A 20 4.66 7.23 2.66
CA LEU A 20 5.87 6.43 2.75
C LEU A 20 5.51 5.01 3.20
N VAL A 21 5.95 4.01 2.46
CA VAL A 21 5.79 2.58 2.73
C VAL A 21 7.16 1.97 2.98
N THR A 22 7.30 1.30 4.12
CA THR A 22 8.54 0.60 4.50
C THR A 22 8.27 -0.88 4.72
N TYR A 23 9.06 -1.73 4.07
CA TYR A 23 9.07 -3.18 4.23
C TYR A 23 10.19 -3.63 5.18
N ASP A 24 10.06 -4.83 5.76
CA ASP A 24 11.07 -5.48 6.60
C ASP A 24 12.25 -6.05 5.79
N GLN A 25 12.04 -6.30 4.49
CA GLN A 25 12.97 -6.96 3.59
C GLN A 25 12.93 -6.31 2.19
N PRO A 26 13.99 -6.45 1.37
CA PRO A 26 14.00 -5.97 0.00
C PRO A 26 12.88 -6.59 -0.84
N ALA A 27 12.04 -5.73 -1.41
CA ALA A 27 10.98 -6.15 -2.32
C ALA A 27 11.48 -6.20 -3.76
N ASP A 28 10.90 -7.10 -4.56
CA ASP A 28 11.05 -7.05 -6.00
C ASP A 28 10.46 -5.74 -6.55
N LEU A 29 11.24 -5.03 -7.35
CA LEU A 29 10.89 -3.69 -7.80
C LEU A 29 9.61 -3.70 -8.65
N ALA A 30 9.48 -4.64 -9.58
CA ALA A 30 8.34 -4.67 -10.51
C ALA A 30 7.00 -4.87 -9.77
N SER A 31 6.97 -5.80 -8.81
CA SER A 31 5.78 -6.03 -8.00
C SER A 31 5.56 -4.96 -6.93
N ALA A 32 6.61 -4.36 -6.37
CA ALA A 32 6.48 -3.27 -5.41
C ALA A 32 6.04 -1.96 -6.06
N THR A 33 6.42 -1.67 -7.31
CA THR A 33 6.02 -0.44 -8.01
C THR A 33 4.74 -0.60 -8.85
N ASN A 34 4.11 -1.77 -8.83
CA ASN A 34 2.79 -1.94 -9.43
C ASN A 34 1.71 -1.44 -8.47
N ILE A 35 1.16 -0.25 -8.69
CA ILE A 35 0.17 0.32 -7.76
C ILE A 35 -1.12 -0.51 -7.62
N SER A 36 -1.43 -1.34 -8.62
CA SER A 36 -2.56 -2.27 -8.58
C SER A 36 -2.34 -3.50 -7.67
N ASN A 37 -1.21 -3.54 -6.96
CA ASN A 37 -0.94 -4.47 -5.86
C ASN A 37 -1.35 -3.89 -4.49
N TYR A 38 -2.00 -2.73 -4.45
CA TYR A 38 -2.25 -2.00 -3.22
C TYR A 38 -3.71 -1.57 -3.10
N TRP A 39 -4.23 -1.68 -1.89
CA TRP A 39 -5.52 -1.12 -1.48
C TRP A 39 -5.30 -0.13 -0.34
N ILE A 40 -6.14 0.90 -0.31
CA ILE A 40 -6.29 1.74 0.88
C ILE A 40 -7.74 1.65 1.33
N ARG A 41 -7.96 1.04 2.50
CA ARG A 41 -9.27 1.08 3.18
C ARG A 41 -9.43 2.41 3.89
N SER A 42 -10.65 2.92 3.92
CA SER A 42 -11.02 4.01 4.81
C SER A 42 -12.31 3.73 5.57
N ASN A 43 -12.53 4.44 6.68
CA ASN A 43 -13.83 4.44 7.39
C ASN A 43 -14.87 5.38 6.76
N MET A 44 -14.63 5.91 5.55
CA MET A 44 -15.62 6.72 4.85
C MET A 44 -16.68 5.85 4.17
N PRO A 45 -17.95 6.27 4.13
CA PRO A 45 -19.02 5.53 3.46
C PRO A 45 -18.82 5.39 1.94
N ASN A 46 -18.25 6.40 1.28
CA ASN A 46 -18.01 6.43 -0.16
C ASN A 46 -16.67 7.13 -0.44
N PRO A 47 -15.54 6.41 -0.45
CA PRO A 47 -14.23 7.02 -0.65
C PRO A 47 -14.10 7.63 -2.06
N ASN A 48 -13.74 8.91 -2.12
CA ASN A 48 -13.44 9.65 -3.36
C ASN A 48 -12.05 10.30 -3.34
N ASP A 49 -11.21 9.89 -2.39
CA ASP A 49 -9.90 10.46 -2.08
C ASP A 49 -8.77 9.46 -2.38
N ILE A 50 -7.78 9.28 -1.49
CA ILE A 50 -6.71 8.28 -1.62
C ILE A 50 -7.20 6.84 -1.41
N ALA A 51 -8.36 6.64 -0.76
CA ALA A 51 -8.89 5.32 -0.49
C ALA A 51 -9.49 4.69 -1.75
N SER A 52 -9.25 3.39 -1.93
CA SER A 52 -9.77 2.62 -3.05
C SER A 52 -10.98 1.77 -2.68
N VAL A 53 -11.22 1.57 -1.37
CA VAL A 53 -12.22 0.64 -0.86
C VAL A 53 -12.74 1.08 0.52
N GLY A 54 -14.02 0.83 0.80
CA GLY A 54 -14.65 1.11 2.09
C GLY A 54 -14.27 0.12 3.20
N MET A 55 -14.56 0.48 4.45
CA MET A 55 -14.35 -0.41 5.59
C MET A 55 -15.33 -1.60 5.51
N GLY A 56 -14.80 -2.82 5.67
CA GLY A 56 -15.60 -4.05 5.65
C GLY A 56 -15.82 -4.68 4.27
N GLU A 57 -15.51 -3.97 3.19
CA GLU A 57 -15.58 -4.55 1.83
C GLU A 57 -14.46 -5.59 1.61
N ALA A 58 -14.71 -6.55 0.71
CA ALA A 58 -13.69 -7.50 0.29
C ALA A 58 -12.63 -6.81 -0.59
N LEU A 59 -11.37 -7.25 -0.51
CA LEU A 59 -10.35 -6.80 -1.46
C LEU A 59 -10.53 -7.57 -2.76
N THR A 60 -10.76 -6.86 -3.86
CA THR A 60 -10.92 -7.43 -5.20
C THR A 60 -10.06 -6.67 -6.18
N ARG A 61 -9.81 -7.24 -7.37
CA ARG A 61 -9.00 -6.55 -8.39
C ARG A 61 -9.67 -5.27 -8.89
N GLU A 62 -10.99 -5.20 -8.81
CA GLU A 62 -11.79 -4.07 -9.28
C GLU A 62 -11.69 -2.85 -8.34
N ASN A 63 -11.34 -3.06 -7.07
CA ASN A 63 -11.22 -1.99 -6.05
C ASN A 63 -9.76 -1.76 -5.57
N THR A 64 -8.78 -2.25 -6.33
CA THR A 64 -7.37 -1.87 -6.13
C THR A 64 -7.16 -0.38 -6.46
N ILE A 65 -6.08 0.21 -5.95
CA ILE A 65 -5.65 1.52 -6.42
C ILE A 65 -5.29 1.42 -7.91
N ARG A 66 -5.96 2.24 -8.71
CA ARG A 66 -5.76 2.27 -10.17
C ARG A 66 -4.60 3.18 -10.55
N ALA A 67 -3.95 2.88 -11.67
CA ALA A 67 -2.83 3.66 -12.19
C ALA A 67 -3.17 5.13 -12.52
N ASP A 68 -4.44 5.46 -12.81
CA ASP A 68 -4.87 6.85 -13.01
C ASP A 68 -5.19 7.60 -11.70
N LYS A 69 -5.10 6.92 -10.54
CA LYS A 69 -5.33 7.52 -9.22
C LYS A 69 -4.03 7.82 -8.47
N GLY A 70 -2.94 7.18 -8.83
CA GLY A 70 -1.64 7.45 -8.25
C GLY A 70 -0.54 6.57 -8.84
N MET A 71 0.65 6.73 -8.30
CA MET A 71 1.82 5.92 -8.63
C MET A 71 2.61 5.60 -7.37
N ILE A 72 3.46 4.56 -7.44
CA ILE A 72 4.40 4.22 -6.38
C ILE A 72 5.81 4.08 -6.98
N ALA A 73 6.80 4.65 -6.29
CA ALA A 73 8.20 4.61 -6.70
C ALA A 73 9.12 4.32 -5.52
N ALA A 74 10.25 3.65 -5.78
CA ALA A 74 11.31 3.51 -4.80
C ALA A 74 11.95 4.87 -4.53
N ILE A 75 12.29 5.17 -3.27
CA ILE A 75 12.99 6.42 -2.90
C ILE A 75 14.50 6.28 -2.82
N ASP A 76 15.00 5.05 -2.88
CA ASP A 76 16.42 4.71 -2.81
C ASP A 76 16.68 3.33 -3.43
N ASN A 77 17.93 2.87 -3.33
CA ASN A 77 18.35 1.56 -3.81
C ASN A 77 18.16 0.42 -2.78
N SER A 78 17.55 0.69 -1.62
CA SER A 78 17.32 -0.34 -0.59
C SER A 78 16.28 -1.37 -1.01
N LYS A 79 15.37 -0.99 -1.93
CA LYS A 79 14.17 -1.74 -2.30
C LYS A 79 13.25 -2.05 -1.11
N MET A 80 13.42 -1.33 0.00
CA MET A 80 12.60 -1.45 1.20
C MET A 80 11.69 -0.24 1.39
N ARG A 81 11.99 0.89 0.74
CA ARG A 81 11.28 2.16 0.94
C ARG A 81 10.69 2.67 -0.37
N PHE A 82 9.39 2.94 -0.33
CA PHE A 82 8.61 3.40 -1.47
C PHE A 82 7.72 4.57 -1.08
N VAL A 83 7.48 5.49 -2.01
CA VAL A 83 6.50 6.57 -1.84
C VAL A 83 5.38 6.37 -2.83
N MET A 84 4.16 6.29 -2.31
CA MET A 84 2.93 6.42 -3.09
C MET A 84 2.60 7.91 -3.22
N THR A 85 2.28 8.35 -4.43
CA THR A 85 1.78 9.70 -4.72
C THR A 85 0.43 9.58 -5.41
N PHE A 86 -0.58 10.24 -4.86
CA PHE A 86 -1.96 10.22 -5.34
C PHE A 86 -2.32 11.52 -6.06
N ASN A 87 -3.30 11.43 -6.96
CA ASN A 87 -3.85 12.58 -7.68
C ASN A 87 -4.88 13.37 -6.84
N THR A 88 -5.24 12.83 -5.68
CA THR A 88 -6.15 13.41 -4.69
C THR A 88 -5.48 13.41 -3.32
N ASN A 89 -5.91 14.31 -2.44
CA ASN A 89 -5.41 14.37 -1.07
C ASN A 89 -6.15 13.37 -0.19
N ALA A 90 -5.50 12.91 0.89
CA ALA A 90 -6.18 12.27 2.00
C ALA A 90 -7.14 13.27 2.66
N THR A 91 -8.29 12.77 3.08
CA THR A 91 -9.27 13.53 3.86
C THR A 91 -8.82 13.60 5.31
N MET A 92 -8.73 14.81 5.85
CA MET A 92 -8.31 15.05 7.24
C MET A 92 -9.23 14.32 8.23
N GLY A 93 -8.63 13.65 9.22
CA GLY A 93 -9.37 12.94 10.29
C GLY A 93 -9.94 11.57 9.90
N VAL A 94 -9.81 11.15 8.65
CA VAL A 94 -10.23 9.82 8.19
C VAL A 94 -9.19 8.78 8.58
N LEU A 95 -9.66 7.61 9.02
CA LEU A 95 -8.81 6.46 9.31
C LEU A 95 -8.55 5.68 8.03
N TYR A 96 -7.28 5.48 7.71
CA TYR A 96 -6.83 4.68 6.58
C TYR A 96 -6.06 3.45 7.02
N ILE A 97 -6.15 2.39 6.20
CA ILE A 97 -5.33 1.19 6.32
C ILE A 97 -4.74 0.86 4.95
N LEU A 98 -3.40 0.88 4.84
CA LEU A 98 -2.71 0.45 3.63
C LEU A 98 -2.57 -1.07 3.61
N LEU A 99 -3.00 -1.71 2.53
CA LEU A 99 -3.04 -3.16 2.38
C LEU A 99 -2.35 -3.57 1.08
N PRO A 100 -1.02 -3.76 1.08
CA PRO A 100 -0.32 -4.31 -0.06
C PRO A 100 -0.53 -5.82 -0.16
N CYS A 101 -0.66 -6.32 -1.38
CA CYS A 101 -0.73 -7.73 -1.71
C CYS A 101 0.21 -8.03 -2.89
N PHE A 102 0.61 -9.29 -3.05
CA PHE A 102 1.32 -9.77 -4.25
C PHE A 102 2.71 -9.14 -4.48
N VAL A 103 3.28 -8.49 -3.46
CA VAL A 103 4.66 -7.96 -3.52
C VAL A 103 5.62 -9.10 -3.24
N ASN A 104 6.53 -9.36 -4.18
CA ASN A 104 7.47 -10.46 -4.08
C ASN A 104 8.73 -10.03 -3.33
N LEU A 105 9.43 -11.00 -2.74
CA LEU A 105 10.80 -10.79 -2.27
C LEU A 105 11.72 -10.52 -3.47
N GLU A 106 12.76 -9.71 -3.28
CA GLU A 106 13.75 -9.43 -4.32
C GLU A 106 14.24 -10.72 -5.02
N GLY A 107 14.20 -10.71 -6.35
CA GLY A 107 14.63 -11.83 -7.20
C GLY A 107 13.67 -13.04 -7.18
N ARG A 108 12.50 -12.92 -6.56
CA ARG A 108 11.47 -13.97 -6.51
C ARG A 108 10.19 -13.55 -7.21
N SER A 109 9.31 -14.52 -7.46
CA SER A 109 8.00 -14.33 -8.06
C SER A 109 6.99 -15.35 -7.52
N GLY A 110 5.70 -15.14 -7.81
CA GLY A 110 4.63 -16.09 -7.49
C GLY A 110 4.00 -15.92 -6.11
N TYR A 111 4.33 -14.86 -5.37
CA TYR A 111 3.64 -14.53 -4.13
C TYR A 111 2.23 -13.99 -4.42
N THR A 112 1.21 -14.61 -3.84
CA THR A 112 -0.21 -14.26 -4.06
C THR A 112 -0.93 -13.88 -2.77
N GLY A 113 -0.19 -13.49 -1.73
CA GLY A 113 -0.74 -13.20 -0.40
C GLY A 113 -0.73 -11.72 -0.03
N ALA A 114 -1.04 -11.45 1.24
CA ALA A 114 -0.99 -10.14 1.87
C ALA A 114 0.39 -9.81 2.45
N ASN A 115 0.94 -8.65 2.13
CA ASN A 115 2.24 -8.21 2.62
C ASN A 115 2.13 -7.38 3.91
N TRP A 116 1.24 -7.77 4.82
CA TRP A 116 1.01 -7.14 6.13
C TRP A 116 0.64 -8.21 7.16
N GLY A 117 0.88 -7.92 8.42
CA GLY A 117 0.66 -8.87 9.52
C GLY A 117 0.39 -8.17 10.86
N PRO A 118 0.32 -8.94 11.97
CA PRO A 118 -0.07 -8.41 13.29
C PRO A 118 0.78 -7.26 13.82
N PHE A 119 2.02 -7.12 13.34
CA PHE A 119 2.97 -6.08 13.77
C PHE A 119 3.12 -4.95 12.75
N SER A 120 2.39 -4.98 11.65
CA SER A 120 2.41 -3.90 10.65
C SER A 120 1.81 -2.62 11.21
N ARG A 121 2.55 -1.52 11.14
CA ARG A 121 2.01 -0.16 11.41
C ARG A 121 1.50 0.46 10.11
N ASN A 122 0.48 -0.17 9.52
CA ASN A 122 -0.09 0.23 8.22
C ASN A 122 -1.36 1.07 8.33
N MET A 123 -1.68 1.55 9.54
CA MET A 123 -2.83 2.41 9.82
C MET A 123 -2.38 3.83 10.10
N PHE A 124 -3.09 4.82 9.57
CA PHE A 124 -2.82 6.24 9.83
C PHE A 124 -4.10 7.07 9.75
N ILE A 125 -4.08 8.24 10.38
CA ILE A 125 -5.15 9.25 10.26
C ILE A 125 -4.71 10.30 9.27
N GLY A 126 -5.62 10.70 8.36
CA GLY A 126 -5.37 11.77 7.40
C GLY A 126 -4.97 13.08 8.08
N LEU A 127 -3.82 13.63 7.68
CA LEU A 127 -3.29 14.95 8.06
C LEU A 127 -4.00 16.09 7.32
#